data_AF-A0A7L5E2K6-F1
#
_entry.id   AF-A0A7L5E2K6-F1
#
_cell.length_a   1.000
_cell.length_b   1.000
_cell.length_c   1.000
_cell.angle_alpha   90.00
_cell.angle_beta   90.00
_cell.angle_gamma   90.00
#
_symmetry.space_group_name_H-M   'P 1'
#
loop_
_entity.id
_entity.type
_entity.pdbx_description
1 polymer ?
#
loop_
_entity_poly.entity_id
_entity_poly.type
_entity_poly.pdbx_seq_one_letter_code
_entity_poly.pdbx_strand_id
1 'polypeptide(L)'
;MKRLGLSTILICTIITCVAQSNKIKNSTLFPNTFELLASEIPSGFVIQPISQEAKSMGITSNPAVVTDANIISSIYDGVNIQAVSGVLMAMYVQPHHDQELGVYIVGYKSLPLLKNEIRKLTAKLDRRYFTKDKYLFIIWSDAGSYKQQVNFIAERLKRRLNLVEVKVLKQ
;
A
#
# COMPACT_ATOMS: atom_id res chain seq x y z
N MET A 1 -19.30 67.73 -46.35
CA MET A 1 -20.45 66.95 -45.83
C MET A 1 -19.89 65.67 -45.23
N LYS A 2 -19.95 65.47 -43.88
CA LYS A 2 -20.84 64.52 -43.15
C LYS A 2 -20.67 63.06 -43.63
N ARG A 3 -20.36 62.01 -42.86
CA ARG A 3 -20.20 61.65 -41.44
C ARG A 3 -19.22 60.44 -41.39
N LEU A 4 -18.28 60.34 -40.45
CA LEU A 4 -18.33 59.49 -39.24
C LEU A 4 -19.09 58.15 -39.39
N GLY A 5 -18.36 57.05 -39.20
CA GLY A 5 -18.90 55.71 -39.01
C GLY A 5 -17.83 54.77 -38.44
N LEU A 6 -17.53 54.93 -37.15
CA LEU A 6 -16.86 53.90 -36.35
C LEU A 6 -17.70 52.61 -36.41
N SER A 7 -17.05 51.47 -36.63
CA SER A 7 -17.54 50.18 -36.13
C SER A 7 -16.36 49.36 -35.67
N THR A 8 -16.00 49.63 -34.42
CA THR A 8 -15.20 48.80 -33.54
C THR A 8 -15.83 47.41 -33.46
N ILE A 9 -15.25 46.41 -34.12
CA ILE A 9 -15.56 45.01 -33.82
C ILE A 9 -14.47 44.53 -32.87
N LEU A 10 -14.84 44.60 -31.59
CA LEU A 10 -14.15 43.98 -30.46
C LEU A 10 -14.22 42.46 -30.66
N ILE A 11 -13.18 41.85 -31.24
CA ILE A 11 -13.04 40.38 -31.24
C ILE A 11 -12.61 40.01 -29.82
N CYS A 12 -13.60 39.66 -29.01
CA CYS A 12 -13.43 39.16 -27.67
C CYS A 12 -12.75 37.79 -27.77
N THR A 13 -11.42 37.75 -27.56
CA THR A 13 -10.65 36.52 -27.43
C THR A 13 -11.20 35.75 -26.23
N ILE A 14 -12.04 34.74 -26.48
CA ILE A 14 -12.43 33.77 -25.47
C ILE A 14 -11.20 32.89 -25.23
N ILE A 15 -10.29 33.37 -24.39
CA ILE A 15 -9.32 32.51 -23.74
C ILE A 15 -10.12 31.73 -22.71
N THR A 16 -10.64 30.55 -23.09
CA THR A 16 -11.05 29.54 -22.13
C THR A 16 -9.80 29.13 -21.36
N CYS A 17 -9.54 29.86 -20.28
CA CYS A 17 -8.70 29.39 -19.20
C CYS A 17 -9.42 28.17 -18.63
N VAL A 18 -9.11 26.99 -19.17
CA VAL A 18 -9.43 25.74 -18.50
C VAL A 18 -8.56 25.75 -17.25
N ALA A 19 -9.08 26.37 -16.19
CA ALA A 19 -8.62 26.12 -14.85
C ALA A 19 -8.88 24.64 -14.61
N GLN A 20 -7.91 23.80 -14.97
CA GLN A 20 -7.80 22.46 -14.43
C GLN A 20 -7.75 22.67 -12.93
N SER A 21 -8.93 22.49 -12.32
CA SER A 21 -9.10 22.40 -10.89
C SER A 21 -8.22 21.24 -10.46
N ASN A 22 -6.98 21.57 -10.10
CA ASN A 22 -6.13 20.74 -9.27
C ASN A 22 -6.80 20.72 -7.90
N LYS A 23 -7.97 20.08 -7.80
CA LYS A 23 -8.35 19.37 -6.59
C LYS A 23 -7.31 18.27 -6.46
N ILE A 24 -6.17 18.66 -5.91
CA ILE A 24 -5.33 17.81 -5.10
C ILE A 24 -6.29 17.29 -4.03
N LYS A 25 -6.98 16.19 -4.34
CA LYS A 25 -7.57 15.33 -3.33
C LYS A 25 -6.37 14.92 -2.50
N ASN A 26 -6.18 15.60 -1.38
CA ASN A 26 -5.22 15.20 -0.35
C ASN A 26 -5.33 13.70 -0.21
N SER A 27 -4.30 12.99 -0.67
CA SER A 27 -4.30 11.53 -0.85
C SER A 27 -4.07 10.87 0.50
N THR A 28 -4.82 11.27 1.52
CA THR A 28 -4.71 10.77 2.90
C THR A 28 -5.43 9.45 3.10
N LEU A 29 -6.07 8.90 2.07
CA LEU A 29 -6.95 7.75 2.28
C LEU A 29 -6.19 6.44 2.45
N PHE A 30 -5.00 6.24 1.88
CA PHE A 30 -4.31 4.95 2.01
C PHE A 30 -2.95 5.12 2.71
N PRO A 31 -2.55 4.29 3.69
CA PRO A 31 -3.26 3.13 4.23
C PRO A 31 -4.34 3.47 5.28
N ASN A 32 -4.64 4.75 5.57
CA ASN A 32 -5.53 5.15 6.66
C ASN A 32 -7.01 4.69 6.53
N THR A 33 -7.45 4.29 5.33
CA THR A 33 -8.76 3.70 5.03
C THR A 33 -8.63 2.24 4.57
N PHE A 34 -7.46 1.63 4.73
CA PHE A 34 -7.35 0.20 4.54
C PHE A 34 -8.09 -0.48 5.70
N GLU A 35 -9.28 -0.96 5.38
CA GLU A 35 -10.03 -1.84 6.24
C GLU A 35 -9.76 -3.28 5.83
N LEU A 36 -9.40 -4.09 6.83
CA LEU A 36 -9.31 -5.53 6.70
C LEU A 36 -10.72 -6.11 6.85
N LEU A 37 -11.20 -6.80 5.82
CA LEU A 37 -12.52 -7.43 5.87
C LEU A 37 -12.42 -8.83 6.47
N ALA A 38 -13.44 -9.24 7.24
CA ALA A 38 -13.50 -10.60 7.80
C ALA A 38 -13.38 -11.69 6.71
N SER A 39 -13.90 -11.43 5.50
CA SER A 39 -13.78 -12.33 4.34
C SER A 39 -12.36 -12.51 3.79
N GLU A 40 -11.40 -11.73 4.29
CA GLU A 40 -9.99 -11.76 3.91
C GLU A 40 -9.13 -12.54 4.92
N ILE A 41 -9.72 -12.95 6.04
CA ILE A 41 -9.09 -13.84 7.01
C ILE A 41 -9.28 -15.27 6.52
N PRO A 42 -8.20 -16.06 6.31
CA PRO A 42 -8.33 -17.46 5.92
C PRO A 42 -9.09 -18.29 6.97
N SER A 43 -9.77 -19.33 6.52
CA SER A 43 -10.48 -20.24 7.42
C SER A 43 -9.52 -20.87 8.45
N GLY A 44 -9.92 -20.87 9.71
CA GLY A 44 -9.12 -21.40 10.83
C GLY A 44 -8.04 -20.45 11.34
N PHE A 45 -7.95 -19.23 10.82
CA PHE A 45 -7.07 -18.18 11.33
C PHE A 45 -7.86 -17.13 12.11
N VAL A 46 -7.18 -16.48 13.04
CA VAL A 46 -7.66 -15.29 13.75
C VAL A 46 -6.61 -14.19 13.66
N ILE A 47 -7.01 -12.94 13.94
CA ILE A 47 -6.05 -11.85 14.11
C ILE A 47 -5.14 -12.18 15.28
N GLN A 48 -3.83 -12.13 15.06
CA GLN A 48 -2.86 -12.45 16.09
C GLN A 48 -2.96 -11.43 17.23
N PRO A 49 -3.17 -11.89 18.48
CA PRO A 49 -3.08 -11.02 19.64
C PRO A 49 -1.70 -10.37 19.73
N ILE A 50 -1.66 -9.09 20.10
CA ILE A 50 -0.39 -8.39 20.26
C ILE A 50 0.40 -8.97 21.44
N SER A 51 1.61 -9.45 21.16
CA SER A 51 2.56 -9.97 22.15
C SER A 51 3.11 -8.84 23.06
N GLN A 52 3.67 -9.21 24.21
CA GLN A 52 4.31 -8.22 25.10
C GLN A 52 5.55 -7.58 24.45
N GLU A 53 6.28 -8.36 23.65
CA GLU A 53 7.40 -7.86 22.86
C GLU A 53 6.95 -6.78 21.87
N ALA A 54 5.89 -7.04 21.09
CA ALA A 54 5.35 -6.05 20.17
C ALA A 54 4.89 -4.78 20.89
N LYS A 55 4.27 -4.89 22.07
CA LYS A 55 3.92 -3.72 22.92
C LYS A 55 5.15 -2.94 23.35
N SER A 56 6.23 -3.62 23.73
CA SER A 56 7.49 -2.97 24.14
C SER A 56 8.15 -2.19 23.00
N MET A 57 7.89 -2.60 21.76
CA MET A 57 8.30 -1.88 20.56
C MET A 57 7.33 -0.74 20.18
N GLY A 58 6.20 -0.57 20.87
CA GLY A 58 5.19 0.47 20.58
C GLY A 58 4.06 0.03 19.65
N ILE A 59 3.96 -1.25 19.31
CA ILE A 59 2.84 -1.81 18.54
C ILE A 59 1.71 -2.17 19.52
N THR A 60 0.61 -1.43 19.47
CA THR A 60 -0.49 -1.55 20.47
C THR A 60 -1.75 -2.22 19.93
N SER A 61 -1.83 -2.47 18.62
CA SER A 61 -3.00 -3.06 17.96
C SER A 61 -2.60 -3.93 16.77
N ASN A 62 -3.47 -4.86 16.38
CA ASN A 62 -3.38 -5.62 15.14
C ASN A 62 -4.76 -5.58 14.47
N PRO A 63 -4.91 -5.02 13.25
CA PRO A 63 -3.87 -4.36 12.44
C PRO A 63 -3.24 -3.13 13.12
N ALA A 64 -2.02 -2.79 12.72
CA ALA A 64 -1.28 -1.62 13.20
C ALA A 64 -0.74 -0.75 12.06
N VAL A 65 -0.66 0.55 12.30
CA VAL A 65 0.12 1.48 11.46
C VAL A 65 1.41 1.82 12.20
N VAL A 66 2.54 1.54 11.56
CA VAL A 66 3.89 1.76 12.09
C VAL A 66 4.55 2.86 11.26
N THR A 67 4.97 3.93 11.92
CA THR A 67 5.72 5.05 11.31
C THR A 67 7.13 5.21 11.88
N ASP A 68 7.44 4.51 12.97
CA ASP A 68 8.78 4.54 13.57
C ASP A 68 9.78 3.81 12.68
N ALA A 69 10.89 4.49 12.38
CA ALA A 69 11.91 4.01 11.46
C ALA A 69 12.62 2.73 11.94
N ASN A 70 12.82 2.60 13.25
CA ASN A 70 13.50 1.46 13.85
C ASN A 70 12.60 0.22 13.78
N ILE A 71 11.31 0.38 14.10
CA ILE A 71 10.33 -0.73 14.01
C ILE A 71 10.16 -1.18 12.56
N ILE A 72 10.07 -0.25 11.60
CA ILE A 72 9.94 -0.62 10.18
C ILE A 72 11.16 -1.42 9.72
N SER A 73 12.37 -1.00 10.13
CA SER A 73 13.61 -1.69 9.77
C SER A 73 13.70 -3.08 10.40
N SER A 74 13.08 -3.31 11.57
CA SER A 74 13.06 -4.64 12.20
C SER A 74 12.06 -5.60 11.54
N ILE A 75 10.92 -5.10 11.03
CA ILE A 75 9.88 -5.96 10.40
C ILE A 75 10.09 -6.16 8.89
N TYR A 76 10.78 -5.23 8.22
CA TYR A 76 11.05 -5.29 6.79
C TYR A 76 12.55 -5.13 6.52
N ASP A 77 13.27 -6.25 6.67
CA ASP A 77 14.71 -6.30 6.46
C ASP A 77 15.13 -5.81 5.05
N GLY A 78 16.22 -5.04 5.00
CA GLY A 78 16.80 -4.47 3.79
C GLY A 78 16.02 -3.30 3.17
N VAL A 79 14.93 -2.83 3.81
CA VAL A 79 14.13 -1.72 3.29
C VAL A 79 14.90 -0.39 3.30
N ASN A 80 14.76 0.40 2.23
CA ASN A 80 15.23 1.79 2.28
C ASN A 80 14.30 2.64 3.16
N ILE A 81 14.62 2.76 4.45
CA ILE A 81 13.74 3.45 5.40
C ILE A 81 13.47 4.92 5.04
N GLN A 82 14.45 5.59 4.41
CA GLN A 82 14.29 6.98 3.98
C GLN A 82 13.28 7.13 2.84
N ALA A 83 12.97 6.05 2.13
CA ALA A 83 11.98 6.01 1.07
C ALA A 83 10.56 5.73 1.55
N VAL A 84 10.40 5.18 2.76
CA VAL A 84 9.13 4.74 3.33
C VAL A 84 8.46 5.88 4.11
N SER A 85 7.14 5.99 4.01
CA SER A 85 6.31 6.92 4.80
C SER A 85 5.60 6.24 5.98
N GLY A 86 5.48 4.91 5.95
CA GLY A 86 4.88 4.10 7.00
C GLY A 86 4.50 2.71 6.48
N VAL A 87 4.22 1.80 7.40
CA VAL A 87 3.79 0.43 7.12
C VAL A 87 2.49 0.16 7.86
N LEU A 88 1.46 -0.28 7.16
CA LEU A 88 0.34 -0.97 7.81
C LEU A 88 0.64 -2.46 7.83
N MET A 89 0.47 -3.07 8.99
CA MET A 89 0.63 -4.51 9.18
C MET A 89 -0.64 -5.14 9.72
N ALA A 90 -0.96 -6.34 9.23
CA ALA A 90 -1.96 -7.22 9.81
C ALA A 90 -1.37 -8.64 9.87
N MET A 91 -1.42 -9.26 11.04
CA MET A 91 -0.90 -10.61 11.27
C MET A 91 -2.03 -11.56 11.69
N TYR A 92 -1.95 -12.79 11.23
CA TYR A 92 -2.89 -13.86 11.49
C TYR A 92 -2.16 -15.07 12.05
N VAL A 93 -2.84 -15.78 12.94
CA VAL A 93 -2.34 -17.01 13.54
C VAL A 93 -3.45 -18.06 13.56
N GLN A 94 -3.09 -19.33 13.43
CA GLN A 94 -4.01 -20.42 13.76
C GLN A 94 -3.94 -20.67 15.27
N PRO A 95 -5.07 -20.81 15.98
CA PRO A 95 -5.04 -21.18 17.39
C PRO A 95 -4.19 -22.44 17.60
N HIS A 96 -3.27 -22.40 18.57
CA HIS A 96 -2.35 -23.50 18.92
C HIS A 96 -1.21 -23.79 17.92
N HIS A 97 -0.91 -22.87 17.00
CA HIS A 97 0.25 -22.95 16.13
C HIS A 97 1.13 -21.70 16.28
N ASP A 98 2.45 -21.90 16.19
CA ASP A 98 3.45 -20.82 16.29
C ASP A 98 3.79 -20.17 14.94
N GLN A 99 3.03 -20.52 13.90
CA GLN A 99 3.27 -20.09 12.52
C GLN A 99 2.40 -18.89 12.19
N GLU A 100 3.00 -17.92 11.50
CA GLU A 100 2.40 -16.63 11.20
C GLU A 100 2.14 -16.46 9.71
N LEU A 101 1.03 -15.78 9.44
CA LEU A 101 0.65 -15.30 8.12
C LEU A 101 0.41 -13.81 8.25
N GLY A 102 0.79 -13.01 7.25
CA GLY A 102 0.65 -11.57 7.38
C GLY A 102 0.50 -10.83 6.07
N VAL A 103 0.09 -9.58 6.22
CA VAL A 103 0.07 -8.58 5.17
C VAL A 103 0.82 -7.35 5.65
N TYR A 104 1.81 -6.92 4.87
CA TYR A 104 2.37 -5.58 4.96
C TYR A 104 1.88 -4.72 3.81
N ILE A 105 1.58 -3.47 4.12
CA ILE A 105 1.25 -2.43 3.16
C ILE A 105 2.23 -1.29 3.40
N VAL A 106 3.27 -1.27 2.58
CA VAL A 106 4.38 -0.33 2.69
C VAL A 106 4.09 0.87 1.82
N GLY A 107 3.91 2.04 2.45
CA GLY A 107 3.76 3.30 1.74
C GLY A 107 5.12 3.91 1.43
N TYR A 108 5.37 4.25 0.17
CA TYR A 108 6.57 4.99 -0.24
C TYR A 108 6.26 6.47 -0.40
N LYS A 109 7.26 7.32 -0.15
CA LYS A 109 7.14 8.78 -0.33
C LYS A 109 6.84 9.17 -1.79
N SER A 110 7.22 8.34 -2.76
CA SER A 110 6.93 8.55 -4.18
C SER A 110 6.91 7.25 -4.99
N LEU A 111 6.23 7.26 -6.14
CA LEU A 111 6.21 6.13 -7.07
C LEU A 111 7.62 5.75 -7.60
N PRO A 112 8.51 6.69 -7.96
CA PRO A 112 9.90 6.35 -8.31
C PRO A 112 10.64 5.57 -7.21
N LEU A 113 10.44 5.94 -5.95
CA LEU A 113 11.06 5.25 -4.81
C LEU A 113 10.54 3.81 -4.67
N LEU A 114 9.23 3.60 -4.81
CA LEU A 114 8.65 2.24 -4.88
C LEU A 114 9.25 1.43 -6.03
N LYS A 115 9.35 2.00 -7.23
CA LYS A 115 9.91 1.30 -8.40
C LYS A 115 11.35 0.87 -8.18
N ASN A 116 12.16 1.68 -7.49
CA ASN A 116 13.52 1.32 -7.14
C ASN A 116 13.56 0.15 -6.15
N GLU A 117 12.63 0.11 -5.19
CA GLU A 117 12.58 -0.99 -4.23
C GLU A 117 12.16 -2.31 -4.87
N ILE A 118 11.16 -2.28 -5.76
CA ILE A 118 10.68 -3.48 -6.47
C ILE A 118 11.80 -4.21 -7.20
N ARG A 119 12.78 -3.48 -7.76
CA ARG A 119 13.93 -4.07 -8.47
C ARG A 119 14.84 -4.88 -7.58
N LYS A 120 14.81 -4.66 -6.27
CA LYS A 120 15.60 -5.40 -5.27
C LYS A 120 14.87 -6.62 -4.73
N LEU A 121 13.56 -6.74 -5.00
CA LEU A 121 12.77 -7.86 -4.50
C LEU A 121 13.21 -9.16 -5.16
N THR A 122 13.43 -10.16 -4.32
CA THR A 122 13.74 -11.52 -4.73
C THR A 122 12.51 -12.41 -4.57
N ALA A 123 12.37 -13.36 -5.48
CA ALA A 123 11.30 -14.35 -5.38
C ALA A 123 11.50 -15.21 -4.13
N LYS A 124 10.49 -15.21 -3.24
CA LYS A 124 10.38 -16.17 -2.14
C LYS A 124 9.07 -16.93 -2.27
N LEU A 125 9.09 -18.24 -1.99
CA LEU A 125 7.94 -19.13 -2.22
C LEU A 125 6.75 -18.84 -1.30
N ASP A 126 7.05 -18.23 -0.15
CA ASP A 126 6.16 -17.84 0.93
C ASP A 126 5.59 -16.42 0.78
N ARG A 127 5.88 -15.72 -0.33
CA ARG A 127 5.49 -14.31 -0.51
C ARG A 127 4.81 -14.03 -1.84
N ARG A 128 3.85 -13.09 -1.82
CA ARG A 128 3.25 -12.47 -3.00
C ARG A 128 3.37 -10.95 -2.88
N TYR A 129 3.70 -10.31 -4.00
CA TYR A 129 3.94 -8.88 -4.07
C TYR A 129 2.96 -8.22 -5.02
N PHE A 130 2.31 -7.15 -4.58
CA PHE A 130 1.42 -6.36 -5.42
C PHE A 130 1.65 -4.87 -5.22
N THR A 131 1.22 -4.06 -6.18
CA THR A 131 1.31 -2.62 -6.10
C THR A 131 -0.01 -1.94 -6.42
N LYS A 132 -0.19 -0.77 -5.83
CA LYS A 132 -1.20 0.23 -6.19
C LYS A 132 -0.62 1.59 -5.87
N ASP A 133 -0.57 2.47 -6.85
CA ASP A 133 0.05 3.80 -6.71
C ASP A 133 1.46 3.72 -6.09
N LYS A 134 1.68 4.37 -4.94
CA LYS A 134 2.95 4.40 -4.21
C LYS A 134 3.05 3.33 -3.10
N TYR A 135 2.21 2.30 -3.14
CA TYR A 135 2.14 1.27 -2.10
C TYR A 135 2.59 -0.10 -2.62
N LEU A 136 3.37 -0.80 -1.80
CA LEU A 136 3.73 -2.21 -1.97
C LEU A 136 2.94 -3.05 -0.96
N PHE A 137 2.23 -4.04 -1.46
CA PHE A 137 1.56 -5.06 -0.65
C PHE A 137 2.43 -6.30 -0.64
N ILE A 138 2.73 -6.79 0.55
CA ILE A 138 3.52 -7.99 0.78
C ILE A 138 2.65 -8.94 1.58
N ILE A 139 2.15 -9.99 0.94
CA ILE A 139 1.46 -11.08 1.63
C ILE A 139 2.53 -12.14 1.86
N TRP A 140 2.71 -12.55 3.12
CA TRP A 140 3.80 -13.43 3.50
C TRP A 140 3.34 -14.46 4.53
N SER A 141 4.11 -15.54 4.67
CA SER A 141 3.99 -16.55 5.72
C SER A 141 5.38 -16.95 6.20
N ASP A 142 5.56 -17.29 7.47
CA ASP A 142 6.80 -17.94 7.95
C ASP A 142 6.80 -19.46 7.69
N ALA A 143 5.63 -20.03 7.40
CA ALA A 143 5.44 -21.44 7.13
C ALA A 143 5.16 -21.69 5.63
N GLY A 144 5.98 -22.54 5.01
CA GLY A 144 5.77 -22.96 3.61
C GLY A 144 4.46 -23.71 3.39
N SER A 145 3.90 -24.33 4.44
CA SER A 145 2.59 -24.99 4.44
C SER A 145 1.43 -24.03 4.18
N TYR A 146 1.58 -22.73 4.49
CA TYR A 146 0.52 -21.73 4.32
C TYR A 146 0.46 -21.10 2.93
N LYS A 147 1.11 -21.70 1.93
CA LYS A 147 1.09 -21.20 0.54
C LYS A 147 -0.32 -21.01 0.00
N GLN A 148 -1.27 -21.89 0.35
CA GLN A 148 -2.67 -21.76 -0.08
C GLN A 148 -3.34 -20.54 0.54
N GLN A 149 -3.05 -20.25 1.81
CA GLN A 149 -3.58 -19.13 2.57
C GLN A 149 -2.99 -17.80 2.09
N VAL A 150 -1.68 -17.76 1.81
CA VAL A 150 -1.03 -16.62 1.14
C VAL A 150 -1.73 -16.32 -0.19
N ASN A 151 -1.98 -17.34 -1.01
CA ASN A 151 -2.70 -17.16 -2.28
C ASN A 151 -4.15 -16.71 -2.08
N PHE A 152 -4.85 -17.25 -1.07
CA PHE A 152 -6.21 -16.84 -0.75
C PHE A 152 -6.30 -15.35 -0.43
N ILE A 153 -5.46 -14.84 0.47
CA ILE A 153 -5.42 -13.43 0.84
C ILE A 153 -5.04 -12.58 -0.37
N ALA A 154 -4.00 -12.99 -1.09
CA ALA A 154 -3.50 -12.31 -2.27
C ALA A 154 -4.61 -12.10 -3.32
N GLU A 155 -5.35 -13.14 -3.69
CA GLU A 155 -6.40 -13.03 -4.71
C GLU A 155 -7.65 -12.25 -4.23
N ARG A 156 -7.93 -12.24 -2.92
CA ARG A 156 -8.99 -11.40 -2.34
C ARG A 156 -8.60 -9.92 -2.40
N LEU A 157 -7.43 -9.56 -1.89
CA LEU A 157 -6.92 -8.18 -1.91
C LEU A 157 -6.74 -7.67 -3.33
N LYS A 158 -6.16 -8.49 -4.23
CA LYS A 158 -5.96 -8.16 -5.65
C LYS A 158 -7.27 -7.76 -6.31
N ARG A 159 -8.34 -8.54 -6.15
CA ARG A 159 -9.65 -8.25 -6.74
C ARG A 159 -10.31 -7.03 -6.11
N ARG A 160 -10.37 -6.97 -4.77
CA ARG A 160 -11.06 -5.88 -4.06
C ARG A 160 -10.41 -4.52 -4.33
N LEU A 161 -9.08 -4.48 -4.29
CA LEU A 161 -8.33 -3.23 -4.37
C LEU A 161 -7.80 -2.93 -5.78
N ASN A 162 -8.06 -3.81 -6.75
CA ASN A 162 -7.53 -3.74 -8.11
C ASN A 162 -5.99 -3.63 -8.12
N LEU A 163 -5.31 -4.56 -7.43
CA LEU A 163 -3.85 -4.54 -7.29
C LEU A 163 -3.17 -5.14 -8.52
N VAL A 164 -2.00 -4.58 -8.85
CA VAL A 164 -1.14 -5.09 -9.93
C VAL A 164 -0.07 -6.00 -9.34
N GLU A 165 0.00 -7.24 -9.82
CA GLU A 165 0.98 -8.21 -9.36
C GLU A 165 2.39 -7.87 -9.84
N VAL A 166 3.35 -7.93 -8.92
CA VAL A 166 4.76 -7.70 -9.22
C VAL A 166 5.42 -9.04 -9.56
N LYS A 167 5.93 -9.13 -10.79
CA LYS A 167 6.76 -10.27 -11.21
C LYS A 167 8.18 -10.07 -10.70
N VAL A 168 8.53 -10.77 -9.64
CA VAL A 168 9.88 -10.82 -9.09
C VAL A 168 10.75 -11.80 -9.88
N LEU A 169 12.02 -11.44 -10.09
CA LEU A 169 12.97 -12.29 -10.77
C LEU A 169 13.30 -13.49 -9.87
N LYS A 170 13.34 -14.69 -10.46
CA LYS A 170 13.97 -15.84 -9.82
C LYS A 170 15.47 -15.61 -9.84
N GLN A 171 16.11 -15.67 -8.68
CA GLN A 171 17.57 -15.76 -8.61
C GLN A 171 18.01 -17.17 -8.95
#